data_AF-A0A954XLC0-F1
#
_entry.id   AF-A0A954XLC0-F1
#
_cell.length_a   1.000
_cell.length_b   1.000
_cell.length_c   1.000
_cell.angle_alpha   90.00
_cell.angle_beta   90.00
_cell.angle_gamma   90.00
#
_symmetry.space_group_name_H-M   'P 1'
#
loop_
_entity.id
_entity.type
_entity.pdbx_description
1 polymer ?
#
loop_
_entity_poly.entity_id
_entity_poly.type
_entity_poly.pdbx_seq_one_letter_code
_entity_poly.pdbx_strand_id
1 'polypeptide(L)'
;MLPLALVEEIRRLLDEGQLSHRKIAAKLNVSRGTVGAIASGRRGIYGREPDLSSNVLPCQDLTPERCSSCGAMVYKPCVLCNARAYQSRQQRLLLLARPRSGNRRRVA
;
A
#
# COMPACT_ATOMS: atom_id res chain seq x y z
N MET A 1 13.21 -12.96 -6.63
CA MET A 1 12.11 -12.26 -7.32
C MET A 1 11.94 -12.89 -8.70
N LEU A 2 10.70 -13.13 -9.16
CA LEU A 2 10.46 -13.61 -10.53
C LEU A 2 10.36 -12.40 -11.46
N PRO A 3 10.86 -12.45 -12.71
CA PRO A 3 10.69 -11.37 -13.68
C PRO A 3 9.20 -11.16 -14.01
N LEU A 4 8.76 -9.91 -14.16
CA LEU A 4 7.38 -9.56 -14.51
C LEU A 4 6.92 -10.29 -15.79
N ALA A 5 7.72 -10.22 -16.85
CA ALA A 5 7.42 -10.86 -18.12
C ALA A 5 7.18 -12.38 -18.00
N LEU A 6 7.89 -13.03 -17.06
CA LEU A 6 7.74 -14.47 -16.82
C LEU A 6 6.43 -14.78 -16.08
N VAL A 7 6.02 -13.91 -15.14
CA VAL A 7 4.74 -14.04 -14.43
C VAL A 7 3.56 -13.84 -15.39
N GLU A 8 3.65 -12.86 -16.27
CA GLU A 8 2.62 -12.57 -17.29
C GLU A 8 2.48 -13.73 -18.28
N GLU A 9 3.59 -14.31 -18.75
CA GLU A 9 3.56 -15.45 -19.64
C GLU A 9 2.96 -16.70 -18.96
N ILE A 10 3.25 -16.93 -17.67
CA ILE A 10 2.61 -18.00 -16.90
C ILE A 10 1.09 -17.76 -16.80
N ARG A 11 0.65 -16.53 -16.51
CA ARG A 11 -0.77 -16.18 -16.45
C ARG A 11 -1.46 -16.43 -17.80
N ARG A 12 -0.86 -15.99 -18.90
CA ARG A 12 -1.37 -16.23 -20.24
C ARG A 12 -1.60 -17.72 -20.51
N LEU A 13 -0.61 -18.56 -20.23
CA LEU A 13 -0.72 -20.00 -20.44
C LEU A 13 -1.72 -20.70 -19.50
N LEU A 14 -1.93 -20.15 -18.31
CA LEU A 14 -2.97 -20.63 -17.38
C LEU A 14 -4.36 -20.27 -17.90
N ASP A 15 -4.55 -19.04 -18.40
CA ASP A 15 -5.82 -18.55 -18.95
C ASP A 15 -6.21 -19.30 -20.24
N GLU A 16 -5.24 -19.72 -21.05
CA GLU A 16 -5.46 -20.59 -22.23
C GLU A 16 -6.03 -21.97 -21.85
N GLY A 17 -5.75 -22.48 -20.65
CA GLY A 17 -6.28 -23.75 -20.13
C GLY A 17 -5.80 -25.03 -20.84
N GLN A 18 -4.95 -24.93 -21.87
CA GLN A 18 -4.51 -26.07 -22.70
C GLN A 18 -3.36 -26.88 -22.07
N LEU A 19 -2.57 -26.26 -21.19
CA LEU A 19 -1.38 -26.86 -20.61
C LEU A 19 -1.56 -27.11 -19.11
N SER A 20 -1.19 -28.31 -18.66
CA SER A 20 -1.12 -28.59 -17.22
C SER A 20 0.04 -27.81 -16.57
N HIS A 21 -0.03 -27.58 -15.26
CA HIS A 21 1.03 -26.86 -14.53
C HIS A 21 2.43 -27.48 -14.72
N ARG A 22 2.52 -28.81 -14.92
CA ARG A 22 3.79 -29.50 -15.23
C ARG A 22 4.32 -29.15 -16.61
N LYS A 23 3.44 -29.06 -17.62
CA LYS A 23 3.82 -28.67 -18.99
C LYS A 23 4.23 -27.20 -19.04
N ILE A 24 3.52 -26.31 -18.34
CA ILE A 24 3.88 -24.90 -18.23
C ILE A 24 5.25 -24.74 -17.56
N ALA A 25 5.48 -25.45 -16.45
CA ALA A 25 6.75 -25.46 -15.73
C ALA A 25 7.92 -25.90 -16.62
N ALA A 26 7.76 -26.98 -17.38
CA ALA A 26 8.77 -27.46 -18.31
C ALA A 26 9.02 -26.48 -19.47
N LYS A 27 7.95 -25.89 -20.03
CA LYS A 27 8.04 -24.94 -21.15
C LYS A 27 8.80 -23.67 -20.78
N LEU A 28 8.62 -23.17 -19.55
CA LEU A 28 9.21 -21.91 -19.08
C LEU A 28 10.42 -22.10 -18.16
N ASN A 29 10.89 -23.34 -18.00
CA ASN A 29 12.00 -23.71 -17.12
C ASN A 29 11.86 -23.17 -15.68
N VAL A 30 10.67 -23.32 -15.10
CA VAL A 30 10.38 -22.92 -13.71
C VAL A 30 9.90 -24.12 -12.90
N SER A 31 10.00 -24.04 -11.57
CA SER A 31 9.50 -25.10 -10.72
C SER A 31 7.97 -25.19 -10.80
N ARG A 32 7.42 -26.42 -10.74
CA ARG A 32 5.97 -26.65 -10.63
C ARG A 32 5.34 -25.87 -9.47
N GLY A 33 6.07 -25.73 -8.37
CA GLY A 33 5.64 -24.94 -7.20
C GLY A 33 5.47 -23.45 -7.52
N THR A 34 6.29 -22.89 -8.41
CA THR A 34 6.16 -21.49 -8.86
C THR A 34 4.88 -21.29 -9.67
N VAL A 35 4.61 -22.18 -10.63
CA VAL A 35 3.38 -22.14 -11.42
C VAL A 35 2.16 -22.32 -10.51
N GLY A 36 2.20 -23.27 -9.58
CA GLY A 36 1.11 -23.49 -8.61
C GLY A 36 0.88 -22.29 -7.69
N ALA A 37 1.95 -21.59 -7.26
CA ALA A 37 1.82 -20.39 -6.43
C ALA A 37 1.21 -19.20 -7.20
N ILE A 38 1.49 -19.08 -8.50
CA ILE A 38 0.87 -18.06 -9.37
C ILE A 38 -0.59 -18.42 -9.64
N ALA A 39 -0.88 -19.68 -9.98
CA ALA A 39 -2.24 -20.15 -10.25
C ALA A 39 -3.17 -20.03 -9.03
N SER A 40 -2.63 -20.19 -7.82
CA SER A 40 -3.38 -20.05 -6.56
C SER A 40 -3.45 -18.61 -6.03
N GLY A 41 -2.90 -17.63 -6.74
CA GLY A 41 -2.85 -16.23 -6.30
C GLY A 41 -1.86 -15.94 -5.17
N ARG A 42 -1.26 -16.97 -4.54
CA ARG A 42 -0.27 -16.82 -3.44
C ARG A 42 1.02 -16.13 -3.84
N ARG A 43 1.26 -15.93 -5.15
CA ARG A 43 2.44 -15.27 -5.70
C ARG A 43 2.08 -14.38 -6.88
N GLY A 44 2.00 -13.09 -6.62
CA GLY A 44 1.82 -12.05 -7.64
C GLY A 44 3.15 -11.45 -8.12
N ILE A 45 3.04 -10.35 -8.88
CA ILE A 45 4.16 -9.54 -9.39
C ILE A 45 5.04 -9.01 -8.25
N TYR A 46 4.45 -8.73 -7.09
CA TYR A 46 5.10 -8.09 -5.95
C TYR A 46 5.64 -9.06 -4.89
N GLY A 47 5.68 -10.37 -5.17
CA GLY A 47 6.20 -11.38 -4.24
C GLY A 47 5.10 -12.22 -3.56
N ARG A 48 5.46 -12.91 -2.47
CA ARG A 48 4.53 -13.75 -1.69
C ARG A 48 3.47 -12.83 -1.09
N GLU A 49 2.21 -13.01 -1.48
CA GLU A 49 1.12 -12.34 -0.78
C GLU A 49 1.03 -12.96 0.63
N PRO A 50 0.88 -12.14 1.68
CA PRO A 50 0.71 -12.67 3.03
C PRO A 50 -0.51 -13.59 3.04
N ASP A 51 -0.35 -14.80 3.58
CA ASP A 51 -1.45 -15.75 3.71
C ASP A 51 -2.57 -15.10 4.53
N LEU A 52 -3.68 -14.71 3.89
CA LEU A 52 -4.85 -14.12 4.56
C LEU A 52 -5.47 -15.07 5.61
N SER A 53 -5.16 -16.37 5.55
CA SER A 53 -5.53 -17.35 6.59
C SER A 53 -4.74 -17.19 7.89
N SER A 54 -3.66 -16.41 7.87
CA SER A 54 -2.91 -15.98 9.05
C SER A 54 -3.26 -14.56 9.50
N ASN A 55 -4.43 -14.04 9.08
CA ASN A 55 -5.05 -12.87 9.69
C ASN A 55 -5.58 -13.20 11.10
N VAL A 56 -4.68 -13.61 11.99
CA VAL A 56 -4.75 -13.10 13.36
C VAL A 56 -4.41 -11.62 13.22
N LEU A 57 -5.43 -10.81 12.94
CA LEU A 57 -5.31 -9.36 13.05
C LEU A 57 -4.67 -9.08 14.42
N PRO A 58 -3.52 -8.39 14.51
CA PRO A 58 -2.91 -8.01 15.78
C PRO A 58 -3.71 -6.87 16.46
N CYS A 59 -5.03 -6.88 16.30
CA CYS A 59 -5.94 -5.83 16.73
C CYS A 59 -6.82 -6.26 17.91
N GLN A 60 -6.70 -7.49 18.43
CA GLN A 60 -7.50 -7.94 19.57
C GLN A 60 -7.10 -7.26 20.89
N ASP A 61 -5.89 -6.68 20.97
CA ASP A 61 -5.34 -6.12 22.22
C ASP A 61 -5.14 -4.61 22.22
N LEU A 62 -5.53 -3.90 21.15
CA LEU A 62 -5.46 -2.44 21.18
C LEU A 62 -6.60 -1.92 22.04
N THR A 63 -6.30 -1.53 23.28
CA THR A 63 -7.24 -0.81 24.15
C THR A 63 -7.23 0.68 23.78
N PRO A 64 -8.40 1.32 23.66
CA PRO A 64 -8.44 2.75 23.42
C PRO A 64 -7.98 3.47 24.70
N GLU A 65 -7.00 4.36 24.57
CA GLU A 65 -6.43 5.11 25.67
C GLU A 65 -6.77 6.60 25.56
N ARG A 66 -6.84 7.30 26.70
CA ARG A 66 -6.92 8.77 26.70
C ARG A 66 -5.59 9.35 26.23
N CYS A 67 -5.64 10.20 25.21
CA CYS A 67 -4.47 10.94 24.75
C CYS A 67 -4.03 11.97 25.80
N SER A 68 -2.77 11.94 26.23
CA SER A 68 -2.20 12.91 27.17
C SER A 68 -2.16 14.35 26.64
N SER A 69 -2.21 14.54 25.31
CA SER A 69 -2.15 15.86 24.68
C SER A 69 -3.54 16.50 24.50
N CYS A 70 -4.56 15.74 24.10
CA CYS A 70 -5.89 16.30 23.80
C CYS A 70 -7.04 15.74 24.63
N GLY A 71 -6.79 14.72 25.48
CA GLY A 71 -7.79 14.08 26.34
C GLY A 71 -8.77 13.13 25.65
N ALA A 72 -8.77 13.06 24.31
CA ALA A 72 -9.68 12.18 23.57
C ALA A 72 -9.33 10.69 23.77
N MET A 73 -10.35 9.83 23.81
CA MET A 73 -10.20 8.37 23.75
C MET A 73 -9.84 7.97 22.32
N VAL A 74 -8.66 7.42 22.12
CA VAL A 74 -8.13 7.08 20.79
C VAL A 74 -7.25 5.83 20.86
N TYR A 75 -7.07 5.18 19.71
CA TYR A 75 -5.94 4.28 19.52
C TYR A 75 -4.69 5.10 19.21
N LYS A 76 -3.58 4.79 19.89
CA LYS A 76 -2.32 5.47 19.63
C LYS A 76 -1.73 5.01 18.29
N PRO A 77 -1.07 5.90 17.53
CA PRO A 77 -0.89 7.33 17.77
C PRO A 77 -2.18 8.14 17.59
N CYS A 78 -2.36 9.22 18.38
CA CYS A 78 -3.61 9.99 18.39
C CYS A 78 -3.91 10.66 17.03
N VAL A 79 -4.81 10.04 16.26
CA VAL A 79 -5.24 10.53 14.94
C VAL A 79 -5.84 11.93 15.03
N LEU A 80 -6.54 12.26 16.12
CA LEU A 80 -7.12 13.59 16.34
C LEU A 80 -6.05 14.67 16.47
N CYS A 81 -5.02 14.45 17.29
CA CYS A 81 -3.89 15.40 17.41
C CYS A 81 -3.18 15.57 16.07
N ASN A 82 -2.98 14.47 15.33
CA ASN A 82 -2.35 14.51 14.01
C ASN A 82 -3.18 15.33 13.01
N ALA A 83 -4.50 15.15 13.00
CA ALA A 83 -5.40 15.91 12.14
C ALA A 83 -5.38 17.41 12.46
N ARG A 84 -5.44 17.77 13.75
CA ARG A 84 -5.33 19.17 14.20
C ARG A 84 -3.99 19.79 13.80
N ALA A 85 -2.88 19.09 14.03
CA ALA A 85 -1.55 19.54 13.64
C ALA A 85 -1.43 19.73 12.12
N TYR A 86 -2.02 18.82 11.34
CA TYR A 86 -2.08 18.95 9.89
C TYR A 86 -2.86 20.20 9.46
N GLN A 87 -4.04 20.45 10.02
CA GLN A 87 -4.83 21.66 9.73
C GLN A 87 -4.07 22.95 10.06
N SER A 88 -3.41 23.01 11.21
CA SER A 88 -2.60 24.19 11.58
C SER A 88 -1.45 24.44 10.60
N ARG A 89 -0.77 23.38 10.13
CA ARG A 89 0.27 23.50 9.09
C ARG A 89 -0.31 24.02 7.78
N GLN A 90 -1.45 23.51 7.33
CA GLN A 90 -2.11 23.97 6.11
C GLN A 90 -2.49 25.45 6.19
N GLN A 91 -3.08 25.90 7.30
CA GLN A 91 -3.41 27.32 7.50
C GLN A 91 -2.16 28.21 7.44
N ARG A 92 -1.05 27.78 8.06
CA ARG A 92 0.21 28.53 8.02
C ARG A 92 0.79 28.62 6.61
N LEU A 93 0.75 27.52 5.85
CA LEU A 93 1.18 27.52 4.45
C LEU A 93 0.32 28.45 3.60
N LEU A 94 -1.00 28.46 3.79
CA LEU A 94 -1.90 29.38 3.10
C LEU A 94 -1.59 30.85 3.42
N LEU A 95 -1.29 31.18 4.68
CA LEU A 95 -0.91 32.55 5.07
C LEU A 95 0.41 32.98 4.43
N LEU A 96 1.40 32.10 4.37
CA LEU A 96 2.69 32.37 3.72
C LEU A 96 2.57 32.47 2.19
N ALA A 97 1.65 31.71 1.60
CA ALA A 97 1.37 31.73 0.16
C ALA A 97 0.57 32.96 -0.28
N ARG A 98 -0.03 33.73 0.64
CA ARG A 98 -0.72 34.97 0.27
C ARG A 98 0.28 35.95 -0.34
N PRO A 99 0.05 36.45 -1.56
CA PRO A 99 0.91 37.46 -2.15
C PRO A 99 0.89 38.70 -1.25
N ARG A 100 2.06 39.26 -0.96
CA ARG A 100 2.17 40.54 -0.25
C ARG A 100 1.52 41.60 -1.14
N SER A 101 0.25 41.89 -0.90
CA SER A 101 -0.49 42.97 -1.55
C SER A 101 0.10 44.30 -1.11
N GLY A 102 1.20 44.74 -1.75
CA GLY A 102 1.90 45.92 -1.28
C GLY A 102 3.11 46.38 -2.10
N ASN A 103 3.30 45.92 -3.34
CA ASN A 103 4.35 46.49 -4.20
C ASN A 103 3.76 47.00 -5.52
N ARG A 104 2.81 47.93 -5.44
CA ARG A 104 2.52 48.84 -6.55
C ARG A 104 3.66 49.85 -6.60
N ARG A 105 4.73 49.52 -7.33
CA ARG A 105 5.73 50.49 -7.74
C ARG A 105 5.01 51.59 -8.55
N ARG A 106 4.93 52.80 -7.99
CA ARG A 106 4.68 54.01 -8.78
C ARG A 106 5.87 54.15 -9.73
N VAL A 107 5.63 54.01 -11.03
CA VAL A 107 6.53 54.54 -12.05
C VAL A 107 5.91 55.85 -12.46
N ALA A 108 6.57 56.94 -12.07
CA ALA A 108 6.33 58.29 -12.58
C ALA A 108 7.24 58.51 -13.80
#